data_AF-A0A357VV32-F1
#
_entry.id   AF-A0A357VV32-F1
#
_cell.length_a   1.000
_cell.length_b   1.000
_cell.length_c   1.000
_cell.angle_alpha   90.00
_cell.angle_beta   90.00
_cell.angle_gamma   90.00
#
_symmetry.space_group_name_H-M   'P 1'
#
loop_
_entity.id
_entity.type
_entity.pdbx_description
1 polymer ?
#
loop_
_entity_poly.entity_id
_entity_poly.type
_entity_poly.pdbx_seq_one_letter_code
_entity_poly.pdbx_strand_id
1 'polypeptide(L)'
;MICDYYLKLLLESDEGDRIISFEEWKRGNQKRLRDKSEEEKSIIWQQEEIVGKKKKDIVLSKDKDIHDFYPNPNDLQNFPKNSMLIKISFTLKKPYLSKDGGEFHIIDGRIFENPIVRDKFTGLPIVRPSTWKGHLRFAAEKVEWEETEKEKIITRLFGSGSGEDEALKGRLYFFPTFFEEEAKKDVITPLKRDTRTPARGPISLEVMKPGSKGKFYLLYVPYPKGEDFKEEQIKEDLNFLAEALKLMFYVYGFSAKKTSGFGVIEELKEENIDVYPKDKKNIFSVLYTKANNMVNQGEQK
;
A
#
# COMPACT_ATOMS: atom_id res chain seq x y z
N MET A 1 2.67 -14.27 -3.98
CA MET A 1 1.73 -13.15 -3.78
C MET A 1 2.04 -12.06 -4.80
N ILE A 2 1.53 -12.23 -6.03
CA ILE A 2 1.61 -11.26 -7.13
C ILE A 2 0.18 -10.76 -7.33
N CYS A 3 -0.31 -9.95 -6.40
CA CYS A 3 -1.59 -9.27 -6.58
C CYS A 3 -1.41 -7.86 -6.05
N ASP A 4 -1.81 -6.91 -6.90
CA ASP A 4 -2.12 -5.50 -6.65
C ASP A 4 -1.60 -4.58 -7.77
N TYR A 5 -0.64 -5.05 -8.58
CA TYR A 5 0.02 -4.29 -9.65
C TYR A 5 -0.91 -3.80 -10.78
N TYR A 6 -2.12 -4.33 -10.89
CA TYR A 6 -2.95 -4.19 -12.09
C TYR A 6 -4.36 -3.65 -11.78
N LEU A 7 -4.61 -3.13 -10.57
CA LEU A 7 -5.98 -2.77 -10.18
C LEU A 7 -6.59 -1.67 -11.07
N LYS A 8 -5.84 -0.65 -11.53
CA LYS A 8 -6.33 0.36 -12.50
C LYS A 8 -6.63 -0.26 -13.86
N LEU A 9 -5.77 -1.15 -14.32
CA LEU A 9 -5.96 -1.85 -15.58
C LEU A 9 -7.22 -2.73 -15.54
N LEU A 10 -7.77 -3.06 -14.37
CA LEU A 10 -9.11 -3.66 -14.26
C LEU A 10 -10.24 -2.77 -14.81
N LEU A 11 -10.01 -1.48 -15.04
CA LEU A 11 -11.08 -0.46 -15.08
C LEU A 11 -11.18 0.33 -16.40
N GLU A 12 -10.24 0.16 -17.34
CA GLU A 12 -10.37 0.73 -18.70
C GLU A 12 -11.16 -0.20 -19.62
N SER A 13 -12.46 0.04 -19.81
CA SER A 13 -13.23 -0.61 -20.87
C SER A 13 -12.89 0.06 -22.20
N ASP A 14 -12.01 -0.54 -22.99
CA ASP A 14 -11.86 -0.14 -24.40
C ASP A 14 -12.93 -0.86 -25.22
N GLU A 15 -13.60 -0.13 -26.13
CA GLU A 15 -14.80 -0.56 -26.88
C GLU A 15 -14.57 -1.74 -27.86
N GLY A 16 -13.41 -2.42 -27.79
CA GLY A 16 -13.06 -3.57 -28.63
C GLY A 16 -12.95 -4.92 -27.91
N ASP A 17 -12.95 -4.95 -26.57
CA ASP A 17 -12.65 -6.17 -25.82
C ASP A 17 -13.88 -7.05 -25.62
N ARG A 18 -13.87 -8.25 -26.21
CA ARG A 18 -14.88 -9.30 -25.95
C ARG A 18 -14.73 -9.84 -24.53
N ILE A 19 -15.17 -9.06 -23.56
CA ILE A 19 -15.42 -9.50 -22.19
C ILE A 19 -16.54 -10.52 -22.25
N ILE A 20 -16.25 -11.75 -21.82
CA ILE A 20 -17.26 -12.80 -21.71
C ILE A 20 -18.20 -12.38 -20.57
N SER A 21 -19.48 -12.26 -20.87
CA SER A 21 -20.48 -11.82 -19.88
C SER A 21 -20.46 -12.71 -18.63
N PHE A 22 -20.85 -12.15 -17.48
CA PHE A 22 -20.92 -12.91 -16.22
C PHE A 22 -21.72 -14.22 -16.40
N GLU A 23 -22.86 -14.16 -17.10
CA GLU A 23 -23.70 -15.34 -17.36
C GLU A 23 -23.01 -16.37 -18.27
N GLU A 24 -22.32 -15.93 -19.30
CA GLU A 24 -21.61 -16.82 -20.23
C GLU A 24 -20.39 -17.48 -19.57
N TRP A 25 -19.64 -16.72 -18.77
CA TRP A 25 -18.51 -17.24 -17.99
C TRP A 25 -19.00 -18.18 -16.88
N LYS A 26 -20.07 -17.82 -16.17
CA LYS A 26 -20.68 -18.65 -15.12
C LYS A 26 -21.15 -19.98 -15.67
N ARG A 27 -21.74 -20.00 -16.88
CA ARG A 27 -22.16 -21.22 -17.59
C ARG A 27 -20.98 -22.16 -17.87
N GLY A 28 -19.80 -21.62 -18.22
CA GLY A 28 -18.58 -22.41 -18.41
C GLY A 28 -17.91 -22.89 -17.11
N ASN A 29 -18.26 -22.29 -15.98
CA ASN A 29 -17.59 -22.51 -14.68
C ASN A 29 -18.48 -23.18 -13.62
N GLN A 30 -19.69 -23.65 -13.97
CA GLN A 30 -20.71 -24.14 -13.02
C GLN A 30 -20.18 -25.14 -11.99
N LYS A 31 -19.34 -26.09 -12.41
CA LYS A 31 -18.79 -27.14 -11.53
C LYS A 31 -17.88 -26.58 -10.42
N ARG A 32 -17.16 -25.48 -10.72
CA ARG A 32 -16.23 -24.80 -9.80
C ARG A 32 -16.94 -23.78 -8.91
N LEU A 33 -18.10 -23.30 -9.34
CA LEU A 33 -18.88 -22.26 -8.66
C LEU A 33 -20.02 -22.83 -7.80
N ARG A 34 -20.14 -24.16 -7.72
CA ARG A 34 -21.30 -24.85 -7.14
C ARG A 34 -21.61 -24.43 -5.70
N ASP A 35 -20.57 -24.23 -4.90
CA ASP A 35 -20.67 -23.93 -3.47
C ASP A 35 -20.43 -22.45 -3.15
N LYS A 36 -20.49 -21.59 -4.18
CA LYS A 36 -20.20 -20.16 -4.06
C LYS A 36 -21.48 -19.34 -4.19
N SER A 37 -21.62 -18.33 -3.35
CA SER A 37 -22.67 -17.31 -3.48
C SER A 37 -22.57 -16.58 -4.82
N GLU A 38 -23.67 -15.98 -5.27
CA GLU A 38 -23.67 -15.20 -6.52
C GLU A 38 -22.70 -14.03 -6.50
N GLU A 39 -22.50 -13.44 -5.32
CA GLU A 39 -21.55 -12.35 -5.11
C GLU A 39 -20.09 -12.84 -5.19
N GLU A 40 -19.76 -14.00 -4.62
CA GLU A 40 -18.43 -14.61 -4.79
C GLU A 40 -18.16 -15.02 -6.23
N LYS A 41 -19.16 -15.53 -6.94
CA LYS A 41 -19.05 -15.85 -8.37
C LYS A 41 -18.72 -14.59 -9.17
N SER A 42 -19.38 -13.48 -8.87
CA SER A 42 -19.13 -12.19 -9.51
C SER A 42 -17.70 -11.70 -9.26
N ILE A 43 -17.20 -11.84 -8.03
CA ILE A 43 -15.82 -11.47 -7.69
C ILE A 43 -14.79 -12.33 -8.43
N ILE A 44 -15.03 -13.64 -8.58
CA ILE A 44 -14.10 -14.54 -9.29
C ILE A 44 -14.13 -14.24 -10.79
N TRP A 45 -15.30 -13.97 -11.36
CA TRP A 45 -15.42 -13.53 -12.75
C TRP A 45 -14.63 -12.25 -13.01
N GLN A 46 -14.79 -11.24 -12.14
CA GLN A 46 -14.01 -10.01 -12.19
C GLN A 46 -12.51 -10.32 -12.08
N GLN A 47 -12.12 -11.27 -11.24
CA GLN A 47 -10.72 -11.65 -11.08
C GLN A 47 -10.13 -12.41 -12.26
N GLU A 48 -10.92 -13.07 -13.10
CA GLU A 48 -10.37 -13.95 -14.13
C GLU A 48 -10.52 -13.38 -15.54
N GLU A 49 -11.73 -12.94 -15.89
CA GLU A 49 -11.98 -12.39 -17.22
C GLU A 49 -11.46 -10.96 -17.33
N ILE A 50 -11.52 -10.19 -16.25
CA ILE A 50 -11.11 -8.79 -16.25
C ILE A 50 -9.62 -8.65 -15.86
N VAL A 51 -9.15 -9.27 -14.76
CA VAL A 51 -7.72 -9.20 -14.37
C VAL A 51 -6.83 -10.08 -15.26
N GLY A 52 -7.29 -11.28 -15.65
CA GLY A 52 -6.45 -12.28 -16.31
C GLY A 52 -6.06 -11.92 -17.74
N LYS A 53 -6.97 -11.32 -18.51
CA LYS A 53 -6.73 -10.92 -19.91
C LYS A 53 -5.84 -9.69 -20.02
N LYS A 54 -6.14 -8.61 -19.29
CA LYS A 54 -5.40 -7.34 -19.39
C LYS A 54 -3.96 -7.40 -18.90
N LYS A 55 -3.65 -8.30 -17.95
CA LYS A 55 -2.27 -8.62 -17.56
C LYS A 55 -1.42 -9.07 -18.77
N LYS A 56 -2.04 -9.63 -19.80
CA LYS A 56 -1.38 -10.08 -21.03
C LYS A 56 -1.10 -8.90 -21.98
N ASP A 57 -1.97 -7.90 -22.02
CA ASP A 57 -1.92 -6.79 -22.97
C ASP A 57 -0.95 -5.68 -22.55
N ILE A 58 -0.81 -5.40 -21.25
CA ILE A 58 0.16 -4.39 -20.75
C ILE A 58 1.60 -4.82 -20.96
N VAL A 59 1.85 -6.14 -20.82
CA VAL A 59 3.15 -6.74 -21.14
C VAL A 59 3.51 -6.51 -22.61
N LEU A 60 2.53 -6.24 -23.48
CA LEU A 60 2.69 -6.01 -24.92
C LEU A 60 2.69 -4.53 -25.32
N SER A 61 2.31 -3.61 -24.43
CA SER A 61 2.29 -2.15 -24.71
C SER A 61 3.69 -1.53 -24.76
N LYS A 62 3.93 -0.62 -25.71
CA LYS A 62 5.26 -0.02 -25.98
C LYS A 62 5.56 1.26 -25.20
N ASP A 63 4.54 2.06 -24.87
CA ASP A 63 4.66 3.29 -24.08
C ASP A 63 4.25 3.01 -22.64
N LYS A 64 5.15 3.34 -21.70
CA LYS A 64 5.04 2.95 -20.28
C LYS A 64 4.67 4.15 -19.44
N ASP A 65 3.39 4.34 -19.15
CA ASP A 65 2.94 5.39 -18.22
C ASP A 65 2.79 4.84 -16.80
N ILE A 66 3.44 5.48 -15.82
CA ILE A 66 3.28 5.14 -14.40
C ILE A 66 1.85 5.35 -13.92
N HIS A 67 1.10 6.22 -14.59
CA HIS A 67 -0.30 6.47 -14.28
C HIS A 67 -1.16 5.26 -14.53
N ASP A 68 -0.73 4.28 -15.33
CA ASP A 68 -1.45 3.04 -15.60
C ASP A 68 -1.52 2.10 -14.40
N PHE A 69 -0.72 2.35 -13.37
CA PHE A 69 -0.75 1.56 -12.15
C PHE A 69 -1.71 2.14 -11.08
N TYR A 70 -2.32 3.31 -11.31
CA TYR A 70 -3.11 4.04 -10.29
C TYR A 70 -4.60 4.14 -10.58
N PRO A 71 -5.48 3.79 -9.62
CA PRO A 71 -6.92 3.83 -9.83
C PRO A 71 -7.43 5.27 -10.00
N ASN A 72 -8.37 5.43 -10.92
CA ASN A 72 -9.13 6.66 -11.14
C ASN A 72 -10.33 6.71 -10.18
N PRO A 73 -10.75 7.89 -9.68
CA PRO A 73 -11.97 7.99 -8.88
C PRO A 73 -13.23 7.43 -9.57
N ASN A 74 -13.33 7.52 -10.89
CA ASN A 74 -14.45 6.98 -11.66
C ASN A 74 -14.57 5.46 -11.55
N ASP A 75 -13.45 4.79 -11.29
CA ASP A 75 -13.40 3.34 -11.14
C ASP A 75 -14.26 2.84 -9.98
N LEU A 76 -14.49 3.68 -8.96
CA LEU A 76 -15.33 3.37 -7.80
C LEU A 76 -16.77 2.97 -8.18
N GLN A 77 -17.26 3.37 -9.36
CA GLN A 77 -18.58 2.96 -9.87
C GLN A 77 -18.68 1.45 -10.07
N ASN A 78 -17.55 0.76 -10.29
CA ASN A 78 -17.49 -0.68 -10.48
C ASN A 78 -17.28 -1.46 -9.17
N PHE A 79 -17.09 -0.77 -8.04
CA PHE A 79 -16.86 -1.40 -6.74
C PHE A 79 -18.13 -1.44 -5.90
N PRO A 80 -18.21 -2.35 -4.91
CA PRO A 80 -19.34 -2.38 -3.99
C PRO A 80 -19.57 -1.06 -3.28
N LYS A 81 -20.82 -0.78 -2.91
CA LYS A 81 -21.19 0.40 -2.14
C LYS A 81 -20.30 0.55 -0.90
N ASN A 82 -19.96 1.80 -0.56
CA ASN A 82 -19.06 2.18 0.53
C ASN A 82 -17.58 1.81 0.31
N SER A 83 -17.18 1.42 -0.91
CA SER A 83 -15.76 1.40 -1.28
C SER A 83 -15.18 2.82 -1.31
N MET A 84 -13.90 2.94 -0.96
CA MET A 84 -13.24 4.22 -0.80
C MET A 84 -11.83 4.19 -1.33
N LEU A 85 -11.50 5.18 -2.16
CA LEU A 85 -10.15 5.41 -2.65
C LEU A 85 -9.50 6.56 -1.90
N ILE A 86 -8.35 6.31 -1.29
CA ILE A 86 -7.54 7.26 -0.55
C ILE A 86 -6.26 7.51 -1.35
N LYS A 87 -6.00 8.78 -1.66
CA LYS A 87 -4.78 9.24 -2.35
C LYS A 87 -4.07 10.24 -1.47
N ILE A 88 -2.78 10.03 -1.25
CA ILE A 88 -1.95 10.90 -0.42
C ILE A 88 -0.69 11.25 -1.20
N SER A 89 -0.52 12.52 -1.51
CA SER A 89 0.72 13.05 -2.08
C SER A 89 1.62 13.46 -0.92
N PHE A 90 2.82 12.89 -0.82
CA PHE A 90 3.72 13.13 0.31
C PHE A 90 5.12 13.54 -0.14
N THR A 91 5.83 14.20 0.77
CA THR A 91 7.26 14.50 0.66
C THR A 91 7.99 13.76 1.77
N LEU A 92 9.11 13.11 1.46
CA LEU A 92 9.94 12.44 2.46
C LEU A 92 10.61 13.46 3.39
N LYS A 93 10.38 13.35 4.70
CA LYS A 93 11.14 14.08 5.73
C LYS A 93 12.45 13.39 6.06
N LYS A 94 12.46 12.05 6.04
CA LYS A 94 13.64 11.21 6.24
C LYS A 94 13.85 10.28 5.04
N PRO A 95 15.10 9.85 4.77
CA PRO A 95 15.39 9.03 3.62
C PRO A 95 14.54 7.75 3.57
N TYR A 96 14.24 7.27 2.37
CA TYR A 96 13.63 5.96 2.14
C TYR A 96 14.65 4.99 1.54
N LEU A 97 14.70 3.80 2.14
CA LEU A 97 15.45 2.63 1.69
C LEU A 97 14.52 1.42 1.65
N SER A 98 14.62 0.63 0.58
CA SER A 98 13.99 -0.68 0.47
C SER A 98 14.93 -1.78 0.98
N LYS A 99 14.38 -2.86 1.56
CA LYS A 99 15.17 -4.06 1.88
C LYS A 99 15.20 -4.92 0.62
N ASP A 100 16.33 -4.98 -0.08
CA ASP A 100 16.51 -6.00 -1.11
C ASP A 100 17.08 -7.28 -0.48
N GLY A 101 16.65 -8.43 -1.01
CA GLY A 101 17.15 -9.75 -0.63
C GLY A 101 18.36 -10.19 -1.46
N GLY A 102 18.82 -9.36 -2.41
CA GLY A 102 20.02 -9.57 -3.21
C GLY A 102 21.14 -8.64 -2.75
N GLU A 103 22.30 -9.20 -2.42
CA GLU A 103 23.42 -8.46 -1.82
C GLU A 103 24.22 -7.63 -2.84
N PHE A 104 24.07 -7.85 -4.15
CA PHE A 104 24.84 -7.13 -5.17
C PHE A 104 24.04 -7.01 -6.47
N HIS A 105 23.96 -5.81 -7.04
CA HIS A 105 23.53 -5.62 -8.42
C HIS A 105 24.64 -4.94 -9.21
N ILE A 106 24.91 -5.44 -10.41
CA ILE A 106 25.82 -4.81 -11.37
C ILE A 106 24.95 -3.93 -12.27
N ILE A 107 25.08 -2.61 -12.13
CA ILE A 107 24.46 -1.63 -13.04
C ILE A 107 25.62 -0.89 -13.71
N ASP A 108 25.66 -0.87 -15.05
CA ASP A 108 26.70 -0.23 -15.86
C ASP A 108 28.15 -0.61 -15.48
N GLY A 109 28.39 -1.89 -15.19
CA GLY A 109 29.72 -2.40 -14.81
C GLY A 109 30.20 -1.97 -13.41
N ARG A 110 29.32 -1.38 -12.58
CA ARG A 110 29.62 -1.00 -11.20
C ARG A 110 28.86 -1.91 -10.22
N ILE A 111 29.55 -2.38 -9.18
CA ILE A 111 28.93 -3.10 -8.06
C ILE A 111 28.17 -2.09 -7.20
N PHE A 112 26.86 -2.25 -7.10
CA PHE A 112 26.02 -1.50 -6.16
C PHE A 112 25.79 -2.37 -4.91
N GLU A 113 26.40 -1.96 -3.81
CA GLU A 113 26.10 -2.50 -2.49
C GLU A 113 24.78 -1.89 -1.99
N ASN A 114 23.77 -2.72 -1.76
CA ASN A 114 22.43 -2.33 -1.26
C ASN A 114 21.68 -1.31 -2.13
N PRO A 115 21.35 -1.65 -3.39
CA PRO A 115 20.57 -0.77 -4.25
C PRO A 115 19.13 -0.63 -3.76
N ILE A 116 18.49 0.44 -4.18
CA ILE A 116 17.06 0.59 -4.00
C ILE A 116 16.31 -0.31 -4.99
N VAL A 117 15.25 -0.92 -4.50
CA VAL A 117 14.35 -1.73 -5.29
C VAL A 117 13.72 -0.85 -6.36
N ARG A 118 13.83 -1.31 -7.60
CA ARG A 118 13.19 -0.71 -8.77
C ARG A 118 12.13 -1.64 -9.31
N ASP A 119 11.13 -1.05 -9.96
CA ASP A 119 10.22 -1.82 -10.77
C ASP A 119 10.91 -2.31 -12.05
N LYS A 120 10.60 -3.54 -12.46
CA LYS A 120 11.19 -4.16 -13.64
C LYS A 120 10.68 -3.55 -14.94
N PHE A 121 9.45 -3.03 -14.96
CA PHE A 121 8.84 -2.49 -16.18
C PHE A 121 9.29 -1.06 -16.46
N THR A 122 9.22 -0.21 -15.44
CA THR A 122 9.50 1.24 -15.51
C THR A 122 10.96 1.59 -15.21
N GLY A 123 11.68 0.75 -14.46
CA GLY A 123 13.05 1.04 -13.99
C GLY A 123 13.10 2.05 -12.83
N LEU A 124 11.96 2.60 -12.41
CA LEU A 124 11.91 3.62 -11.35
C LEU A 124 12.04 2.99 -9.96
N PRO A 125 12.67 3.69 -8.99
CA PRO A 125 12.61 3.30 -7.59
C PRO A 125 11.16 3.17 -7.12
N ILE A 126 10.85 2.11 -6.38
CA ILE A 126 9.47 1.75 -6.04
C ILE A 126 9.31 1.38 -4.55
N VAL A 127 8.23 1.85 -3.94
CA VAL A 127 7.65 1.21 -2.74
C VAL A 127 6.63 0.17 -3.21
N ARG A 128 6.91 -1.11 -2.97
CA ARG A 128 6.02 -2.21 -3.39
C ARG A 128 4.71 -2.19 -2.58
N PRO A 129 3.58 -2.63 -3.15
CA PRO A 129 2.33 -2.83 -2.41
C PRO A 129 2.50 -3.65 -1.13
N SER A 130 3.27 -4.75 -1.20
CA SER A 130 3.56 -5.60 -0.04
C SER A 130 4.38 -4.89 1.03
N THR A 131 5.26 -3.97 0.64
CA THR A 131 6.00 -3.09 1.56
C THR A 131 5.02 -2.18 2.28
N TRP A 132 4.15 -1.48 1.55
CA TRP A 132 3.10 -0.65 2.15
C TRP A 132 2.21 -1.44 3.12
N LYS A 133 1.70 -2.60 2.69
CA LYS A 133 0.89 -3.50 3.52
C LYS A 133 1.60 -3.87 4.82
N GLY A 134 2.86 -4.29 4.73
CA GLY A 134 3.65 -4.68 5.90
C GLY A 134 3.94 -3.52 6.85
N HIS A 135 4.16 -2.31 6.34
CA HIS A 135 4.35 -1.12 7.17
C HIS A 135 3.07 -0.65 7.83
N LEU A 136 1.96 -0.61 7.08
CA LEU A 136 0.68 -0.18 7.61
C LEU A 136 0.13 -1.20 8.62
N ARG A 137 0.29 -2.51 8.37
CA ARG A 137 -0.07 -3.55 9.34
C ARG A 137 0.73 -3.40 10.63
N PHE A 138 2.04 -3.18 10.53
CA PHE A 138 2.87 -2.91 11.72
C PHE A 138 2.42 -1.67 12.49
N ALA A 139 2.04 -0.59 11.80
CA ALA A 139 1.53 0.61 12.46
C ALA A 139 0.15 0.38 13.08
N ALA A 140 -0.71 -0.42 12.44
CA ALA A 140 -2.01 -0.82 12.96
C ALA A 140 -1.90 -1.57 14.31
N GLU A 141 -0.91 -2.46 14.47
CA GLU A 141 -0.63 -3.13 15.75
C GLU A 141 -0.30 -2.15 16.91
N LYS A 142 0.08 -0.92 16.56
CA LYS A 142 0.49 0.14 17.50
C LYS A 142 -0.59 1.18 17.75
N VAL A 143 -1.76 1.05 17.12
CA VAL A 143 -2.91 1.91 17.41
C VAL A 143 -3.40 1.59 18.83
N GLU A 144 -3.63 2.62 19.62
CA GLU A 144 -4.27 2.50 20.94
C GLU A 144 -5.75 2.19 20.73
N TRP A 145 -6.11 0.94 20.95
CA TRP A 145 -7.47 0.40 20.79
C TRP A 145 -7.62 -0.80 21.74
N GLU A 146 -8.86 -1.16 22.08
CA GLU A 146 -9.13 -2.41 22.83
C GLU A 146 -8.53 -3.61 22.08
N GLU A 147 -7.77 -4.46 22.76
CA GLU A 147 -6.91 -5.46 22.12
C GLU A 147 -7.71 -6.49 21.30
N THR A 148 -8.84 -6.97 21.81
CA THR A 148 -9.65 -7.98 21.13
C THR A 148 -10.38 -7.40 19.90
N GLU A 149 -10.82 -6.14 19.96
CA GLU A 149 -11.40 -5.42 18.83
C GLU A 149 -10.34 -5.08 17.78
N LYS A 150 -9.16 -4.65 18.22
CA LYS A 150 -8.03 -4.33 17.35
C LYS A 150 -7.63 -5.52 16.49
N GLU A 151 -7.47 -6.70 17.08
CA GLU A 151 -7.12 -7.91 16.35
C GLU A 151 -8.15 -8.26 15.26
N LYS A 152 -9.45 -8.10 15.58
CA LYS A 152 -10.55 -8.29 14.61
C LYS A 152 -10.47 -7.27 13.48
N ILE A 153 -10.29 -5.98 13.78
CA ILE A 153 -10.18 -4.92 12.77
C ILE A 153 -8.96 -5.17 11.87
N ILE A 154 -7.79 -5.49 12.43
CA ILE A 154 -6.57 -5.79 11.68
C ILE A 154 -6.79 -6.99 10.76
N THR A 155 -7.42 -8.06 11.25
CA THR A 155 -7.71 -9.24 10.44
C THR A 155 -8.67 -8.91 9.28
N ARG A 156 -9.72 -8.13 9.52
CA ARG A 156 -10.64 -7.67 8.46
C ARG A 156 -9.93 -6.80 7.42
N LEU A 157 -9.08 -5.87 7.85
CA LEU A 157 -8.40 -4.93 6.97
C LEU A 157 -7.31 -5.60 6.13
N PHE A 158 -6.48 -6.44 6.73
CA PHE A 158 -5.27 -6.98 6.10
C PHE A 158 -5.40 -8.43 5.64
N GLY A 159 -6.39 -9.17 6.15
CA GLY A 159 -6.53 -10.61 5.97
C GLY A 159 -5.68 -11.43 6.94
N SER A 160 -5.95 -12.73 7.00
CA SER A 160 -5.23 -13.69 7.86
C SER A 160 -3.76 -13.85 7.49
N GLY A 161 -2.95 -14.29 8.46
CA GLY A 161 -1.52 -14.54 8.24
C GLY A 161 -1.29 -15.71 7.28
N SER A 162 -0.11 -15.76 6.63
CA SER A 162 0.31 -16.95 5.88
C SER A 162 0.52 -18.11 6.87
N GLY A 163 -0.43 -19.04 6.94
CA GLY A 163 -0.38 -20.21 7.84
C GLY A 163 -1.72 -20.61 8.47
N GLU A 164 -2.79 -19.83 8.27
CA GLU A 164 -4.14 -20.18 8.73
C GLU A 164 -4.90 -20.97 7.65
N ASP A 165 -5.66 -22.00 8.07
CA ASP A 165 -6.35 -22.96 7.18
C ASP A 165 -7.42 -22.32 6.28
N GLU A 166 -7.95 -21.16 6.68
CA GLU A 166 -8.86 -20.33 5.88
C GLU A 166 -8.23 -18.95 5.60
N ALA A 167 -7.72 -18.77 4.38
CA ALA A 167 -7.13 -17.51 3.94
C ALA A 167 -8.22 -16.43 3.73
N LEU A 168 -8.55 -15.70 4.80
CA LEU A 168 -9.42 -14.52 4.73
C LEU A 168 -8.70 -13.41 3.98
N LYS A 169 -9.30 -12.97 2.86
CA LYS A 169 -8.82 -11.82 2.10
C LYS A 169 -9.14 -10.53 2.87
N GLY A 170 -8.18 -9.63 2.98
CA GLY A 170 -8.38 -8.32 3.61
C GLY A 170 -9.19 -7.34 2.75
N ARG A 171 -9.74 -6.32 3.42
CA ARG A 171 -10.49 -5.20 2.82
C ARG A 171 -9.61 -4.12 2.17
N LEU A 172 -8.30 -4.15 2.40
CA LEU A 172 -7.35 -3.17 1.87
C LEU A 172 -6.58 -3.68 0.65
N TYR A 173 -6.54 -2.86 -0.40
CA TYR A 173 -5.78 -3.07 -1.63
C TYR A 173 -4.74 -1.97 -1.79
N PHE A 174 -3.47 -2.35 -1.89
CA PHE A 174 -2.34 -1.42 -1.85
C PHE A 174 -1.79 -1.19 -3.25
N PHE A 175 -1.36 0.02 -3.56
CA PHE A 175 -0.77 0.31 -4.86
C PHE A 175 0.71 0.64 -4.74
N PRO A 176 1.50 0.45 -5.80
CA PRO A 176 2.90 0.82 -5.78
C PRO A 176 3.06 2.33 -5.64
N THR A 177 4.17 2.80 -5.07
CA THR A 177 4.59 4.19 -5.24
C THR A 177 5.83 4.21 -6.10
N PHE A 178 5.80 4.91 -7.23
CA PHE A 178 6.99 5.18 -8.02
C PHE A 178 7.59 6.51 -7.60
N PHE A 179 8.91 6.55 -7.46
CA PHE A 179 9.65 7.80 -7.35
C PHE A 179 10.16 8.17 -8.73
N GLU A 180 9.74 9.33 -9.24
CA GLU A 180 10.23 9.88 -10.52
C GLU A 180 11.63 10.50 -10.36
N GLU A 181 12.01 10.86 -9.13
CA GLU A 181 13.34 11.33 -8.80
C GLU A 181 14.36 10.18 -8.78
N GLU A 182 15.60 10.47 -9.16
CA GLU A 182 16.69 9.49 -9.06
C GLU A 182 17.09 9.24 -7.61
N ALA A 183 17.33 7.96 -7.29
CA ALA A 183 17.90 7.60 -6.01
C ALA A 183 19.36 8.05 -5.92
N LYS A 184 19.79 8.46 -4.72
CA LYS A 184 21.13 8.99 -4.49
C LYS A 184 21.91 8.11 -3.54
N LYS A 185 23.24 8.16 -3.65
CA LYS A 185 24.13 7.48 -2.71
C LYS A 185 24.06 8.12 -1.33
N ASP A 186 24.11 7.27 -0.32
CA ASP A 186 24.27 7.61 1.07
C ASP A 186 25.29 6.69 1.71
N VAL A 187 25.82 7.10 2.87
CA VAL A 187 26.82 6.32 3.58
C VAL A 187 26.40 6.16 5.02
N ILE A 188 26.32 4.90 5.48
CA ILE A 188 26.07 4.59 6.88
C ILE A 188 27.28 3.86 7.44
N THR A 189 27.82 4.40 8.53
CA THR A 189 28.90 3.75 9.29
C THR A 189 28.31 3.14 10.56
N PRO A 190 28.17 1.81 10.66
CA PRO A 190 27.67 1.18 11.88
C PRO A 190 28.64 1.41 13.03
N LEU A 191 28.11 1.81 14.18
CA LEU A 191 28.89 2.05 15.39
C LEU A 191 28.66 0.91 16.39
N LYS A 192 29.71 0.51 17.12
CA LYS A 192 29.58 -0.33 18.31
C LYS A 192 28.80 0.44 19.35
N ARG A 193 27.76 -0.15 19.94
CA ARG A 193 26.88 0.54 20.88
C ARG A 193 27.64 1.00 22.13
N ASP A 194 28.57 0.17 22.58
CA ASP A 194 29.26 0.34 23.87
C ASP A 194 30.34 1.43 23.79
N THR A 195 31.05 1.50 22.65
CA THR A 195 32.21 2.38 22.47
C THR A 195 31.96 3.54 21.50
N ARG A 196 30.77 3.58 20.86
CA ARG A 196 30.38 4.52 19.79
C ARG A 196 31.40 4.67 18.65
N THR A 197 32.32 3.72 18.52
CA THR A 197 33.35 3.68 17.48
C THR A 197 32.89 2.82 16.30
N PRO A 198 33.42 3.01 15.08
CA PRO A 198 33.05 2.23 13.91
C PRO A 198 33.19 0.72 14.16
N ALA A 199 32.09 -0.01 14.05
CA ALA A 199 32.08 -1.47 14.14
C ALA A 199 32.60 -2.12 12.85
N ARG A 200 32.32 -1.48 11.71
CA ARG A 200 32.85 -1.81 10.39
C ARG A 200 32.98 -0.53 9.56
N GLY A 201 33.63 -0.64 8.40
CA GLY A 201 33.81 0.48 7.47
C GLY A 201 32.48 1.09 6.99
N PRO A 202 32.54 2.27 6.35
CA PRO A 202 31.36 2.94 5.82
C PRO A 202 30.69 2.07 4.75
N ILE A 203 29.36 1.94 4.84
CA ILE A 203 28.54 1.16 3.89
C ILE A 203 27.84 2.14 2.97
N SER A 204 28.11 2.03 1.67
CA SER A 204 27.34 2.77 0.68
C SER A 204 25.95 2.15 0.57
N LEU A 205 24.92 3.00 0.52
CA LEU A 205 23.53 2.62 0.34
C LEU A 205 22.91 3.53 -0.72
N GLU A 206 21.97 3.01 -1.47
CA GLU A 206 21.15 3.84 -2.35
C GLU A 206 19.82 4.18 -1.67
N VAL A 207 19.46 5.46 -1.61
CA VAL A 207 18.27 5.94 -0.91
C VAL A 207 17.55 7.00 -1.72
N MET A 208 16.24 7.09 -1.52
CA MET A 208 15.51 8.33 -1.81
C MET A 208 15.80 9.31 -0.69
N LYS A 209 16.27 10.51 -1.02
CA LYS A 209 16.68 11.52 -0.03
C LYS A 209 15.45 12.26 0.55
N PRO A 210 15.60 12.95 1.68
CA PRO A 210 14.61 13.92 2.14
C PRO A 210 14.28 14.92 1.02
N GLY A 211 13.03 15.34 0.94
CA GLY A 211 12.50 16.17 -0.14
C GLY A 211 11.94 15.38 -1.34
N SER A 212 12.23 14.07 -1.45
CA SER A 212 11.69 13.28 -2.57
C SER A 212 10.18 13.14 -2.46
N LYS A 213 9.48 13.27 -3.58
CA LYS A 213 8.01 13.20 -3.63
C LYS A 213 7.50 11.83 -4.04
N GLY A 214 6.36 11.45 -3.49
CA GLY A 214 5.67 10.20 -3.85
C GLY A 214 4.17 10.31 -3.69
N LYS A 215 3.46 9.35 -4.27
CA LYS A 215 2.01 9.22 -4.13
C LYS A 215 1.67 7.86 -3.53
N PHE A 216 0.93 7.85 -2.44
CA PHE A 216 0.36 6.67 -1.81
C PHE A 216 -1.10 6.53 -2.23
N TYR A 217 -1.46 5.33 -2.69
CA TYR A 217 -2.82 4.98 -3.09
C TYR A 217 -3.25 3.75 -2.30
N LEU A 218 -4.45 3.81 -1.74
CA LEU A 218 -5.06 2.74 -0.97
C LEU A 218 -6.54 2.67 -1.30
N LEU A 219 -7.01 1.48 -1.66
CA LEU A 219 -8.42 1.21 -1.89
C LEU A 219 -8.95 0.36 -0.73
N TYR A 220 -9.97 0.87 -0.05
CA TYR A 220 -10.78 0.13 0.90
C TYR A 220 -12.01 -0.40 0.16
N VAL A 221 -12.22 -1.72 0.23
CA VAL A 221 -13.44 -2.37 -0.24
C VAL A 221 -14.04 -3.09 0.95
N PRO A 222 -15.30 -2.84 1.34
CA PRO A 222 -15.94 -3.46 2.52
C PRO A 222 -16.32 -4.93 2.28
N TYR A 223 -15.45 -5.68 1.59
CA TYR A 223 -15.59 -7.09 1.25
C TYR A 223 -14.26 -7.83 1.44
N PRO A 224 -14.29 -9.11 1.83
CA PRO A 224 -15.49 -9.92 2.09
C PRO A 224 -16.29 -9.44 3.31
N LYS A 225 -17.61 -9.48 3.17
CA LYS A 225 -18.57 -9.31 4.26
C LYS A 225 -18.70 -10.69 4.90
N GLY A 226 -17.89 -10.99 5.92
CA GLY A 226 -18.04 -12.25 6.66
C GLY A 226 -19.46 -12.40 7.24
N GLU A 227 -19.78 -13.56 7.82
CA GLU A 227 -21.13 -13.88 8.29
C GLU A 227 -21.69 -12.84 9.29
N ASP A 228 -20.83 -12.24 10.13
CA ASP A 228 -21.19 -11.21 11.11
C ASP A 228 -20.97 -9.76 10.61
N PHE A 229 -21.08 -9.52 9.31
CA PHE A 229 -20.90 -8.17 8.76
C PHE A 229 -21.97 -7.19 9.28
N LYS A 230 -21.51 -6.05 9.80
CA LYS A 230 -22.34 -4.91 10.22
C LYS A 230 -21.85 -3.64 9.53
N GLU A 231 -22.75 -2.78 9.08
CA GLU A 231 -22.34 -1.55 8.39
C GLU A 231 -21.50 -0.63 9.28
N GLU A 232 -21.70 -0.69 10.60
CA GLU A 232 -20.89 0.03 11.60
C GLU A 232 -19.40 -0.33 11.53
N GLN A 233 -19.06 -1.56 11.11
CA GLN A 233 -17.68 -1.99 10.91
C GLN A 233 -16.97 -1.11 9.88
N ILE A 234 -17.68 -0.58 8.88
CA ILE A 234 -17.05 0.30 7.87
C ILE A 234 -16.53 1.57 8.54
N LYS A 235 -17.33 2.18 9.40
CA LYS A 235 -16.93 3.40 10.12
C LYS A 235 -15.78 3.12 11.08
N GLU A 236 -15.86 2.01 11.80
CA GLU A 236 -14.81 1.53 12.71
C GLU A 236 -13.49 1.29 11.95
N ASP A 237 -13.54 0.49 10.88
CA ASP A 237 -12.41 0.17 10.01
C ASP A 237 -11.71 1.44 9.51
N LEU A 238 -12.48 2.43 9.02
CA LEU A 238 -11.93 3.65 8.43
C LEU A 238 -11.33 4.60 9.46
N ASN A 239 -11.96 4.73 10.65
CA ASN A 239 -11.40 5.52 11.75
C ASN A 239 -10.09 4.90 12.26
N PHE A 240 -10.09 3.58 12.48
CA PHE A 240 -8.89 2.85 12.86
C PHE A 240 -7.78 2.97 11.81
N LEU A 241 -8.14 2.84 10.53
CA LEU A 241 -7.23 3.02 9.42
C LEU A 241 -6.59 4.42 9.39
N ALA A 242 -7.34 5.48 9.69
CA ALA A 242 -6.82 6.83 9.75
C ALA A 242 -5.72 6.99 10.82
N GLU A 243 -5.92 6.42 12.02
CA GLU A 243 -4.90 6.39 13.07
C GLU A 243 -3.69 5.53 12.70
N ALA A 244 -3.91 4.36 12.08
CA ALA A 244 -2.82 3.52 11.60
C ALA A 244 -1.97 4.23 10.53
N LEU A 245 -2.60 4.95 9.59
CA LEU A 245 -1.91 5.75 8.58
C LEU A 245 -1.10 6.89 9.23
N LYS A 246 -1.66 7.57 10.23
CA LYS A 246 -0.99 8.62 11.00
C LYS A 246 0.29 8.10 11.66
N LEU A 247 0.21 6.97 12.36
CA LEU A 247 1.36 6.33 12.99
C LEU A 247 2.40 5.89 11.94
N MET A 248 1.96 5.29 10.84
CA MET A 248 2.85 4.87 9.76
C MET A 248 3.61 6.06 9.17
N PHE A 249 2.93 7.16 8.88
CA PHE A 249 3.54 8.31 8.18
C PHE A 249 4.41 9.18 9.08
N TYR A 250 4.02 9.38 10.34
CA TYR A 250 4.66 10.37 11.21
C TYR A 250 5.55 9.78 12.31
N VAL A 251 5.33 8.52 12.71
CA VAL A 251 6.07 7.90 13.83
C VAL A 251 7.02 6.82 13.32
N TYR A 252 6.51 5.81 12.62
CA TYR A 252 7.29 4.62 12.29
C TYR A 252 7.98 4.68 10.92
N GLY A 253 7.39 5.38 9.97
CA GLY A 253 7.85 5.43 8.59
C GLY A 253 7.64 4.11 7.82
N PHE A 254 7.83 4.19 6.50
CA PHE A 254 7.63 3.06 5.58
C PHE A 254 8.92 2.51 4.94
N SER A 255 10.06 2.53 5.66
CA SER A 255 11.35 2.06 5.14
C SER A 255 11.93 0.85 5.88
N ALA A 256 12.85 0.11 5.26
CA ALA A 256 13.58 -1.02 5.86
C ALA A 256 14.22 -0.71 7.22
N LYS A 257 14.65 0.54 7.47
CA LYS A 257 15.28 0.99 8.73
C LYS A 257 14.34 1.85 9.59
N LYS A 258 13.13 1.35 9.85
CA LYS A 258 12.09 2.00 10.69
C LYS A 258 12.61 2.50 12.04
N THR A 259 13.46 1.71 12.70
CA THR A 259 14.02 2.03 14.04
C THR A 259 14.94 3.26 14.04
N SER A 260 15.41 3.71 12.89
CA SER A 260 16.16 4.97 12.72
C SER A 260 15.28 6.12 12.18
N GLY A 261 13.98 5.87 12.05
CA GLY A 261 12.97 6.82 11.53
C GLY A 261 12.97 6.99 10.01
N PHE A 262 13.60 6.10 9.24
CA PHE A 262 13.57 6.19 7.78
C PHE A 262 12.14 6.04 7.23
N GLY A 263 11.84 6.78 6.16
CA GLY A 263 10.52 6.77 5.52
C GLY A 263 9.43 7.54 6.26
N VAL A 264 9.78 8.41 7.22
CA VAL A 264 8.84 9.40 7.79
C VAL A 264 8.65 10.55 6.79
N ILE A 265 7.43 11.05 6.68
CA ILE A 265 7.07 12.13 5.75
C ILE A 265 6.98 13.50 6.43
N GLU A 266 6.96 14.54 5.61
CA GLU A 266 6.61 15.89 6.03
C GLU A 266 5.13 15.98 6.41
N GLU A 267 4.77 17.01 7.18
CA GLU A 267 3.39 17.27 7.58
C GLU A 267 2.51 17.44 6.34
N LEU A 268 1.44 16.65 6.25
CA LEU A 268 0.47 16.76 5.16
C LEU A 268 -0.45 17.94 5.40
N LYS A 269 -0.77 18.66 4.34
CA LYS A 269 -1.85 19.64 4.30
C LYS A 269 -3.11 19.00 3.73
N GLU A 270 -4.24 19.67 3.88
CA GLU A 270 -5.53 19.16 3.40
C GLU A 270 -5.52 18.91 1.87
N GLU A 271 -4.84 19.74 1.09
CA GLU A 271 -4.70 19.57 -0.37
C GLU A 271 -3.87 18.36 -0.77
N ASN A 272 -3.13 17.76 0.16
CA ASN A 272 -2.31 16.59 -0.12
C ASN A 272 -3.11 15.28 -0.07
N ILE A 273 -4.35 15.33 0.42
CA ILE A 273 -5.18 14.16 0.66
C ILE A 273 -6.47 14.27 -0.15
N ASP A 274 -6.64 13.34 -1.09
CA ASP A 274 -7.89 13.15 -1.80
C ASP A 274 -8.54 11.84 -1.38
N VAL A 275 -9.81 11.92 -1.00
CA VAL A 275 -10.63 10.75 -0.64
C VAL A 275 -11.84 10.74 -1.55
N TYR A 276 -12.15 9.57 -2.10
CA TYR A 276 -13.30 9.35 -2.95
C TYR A 276 -14.16 8.22 -2.37
N PRO A 277 -15.46 8.44 -2.15
CA PRO A 277 -16.21 9.66 -2.44
C PRO A 277 -15.84 10.84 -1.50
N LYS A 278 -15.98 12.08 -2.01
CA LYS A 278 -15.42 13.30 -1.37
C LYS A 278 -16.01 13.62 0.00
N ASP A 279 -17.26 13.26 0.24
CA ASP A 279 -17.97 13.45 1.52
C ASP A 279 -17.30 12.70 2.69
N LYS A 280 -16.46 11.70 2.39
CA LYS A 280 -15.76 10.89 3.39
C LYS A 280 -14.39 11.42 3.78
N LYS A 281 -13.91 12.51 3.16
CA LYS A 281 -12.57 13.08 3.41
C LYS A 281 -12.30 13.43 4.88
N ASN A 282 -13.32 13.88 5.61
CA ASN A 282 -13.20 14.29 7.01
C ASN A 282 -12.77 13.16 7.96
N ILE A 283 -12.99 11.89 7.59
CA ILE A 283 -12.52 10.73 8.38
C ILE A 283 -10.99 10.75 8.53
N PHE A 284 -10.29 11.24 7.50
CA PHE A 284 -8.82 11.30 7.48
C PHE A 284 -8.26 12.66 7.89
N SER A 285 -9.08 13.50 8.53
CA SER A 285 -8.66 14.82 9.04
C SER A 285 -7.49 14.76 10.00
N VAL A 286 -7.36 13.67 10.76
CA VAL A 286 -6.23 13.44 11.67
C VAL A 286 -4.86 13.44 10.97
N LEU A 287 -4.82 13.23 9.65
CA LEU A 287 -3.57 13.23 8.88
C LEU A 287 -3.06 14.63 8.56
N TYR A 288 -3.93 15.66 8.54
CA TYR A 288 -3.58 17.02 8.13
C TYR A 288 -4.04 18.12 9.10
N THR A 289 -4.77 17.74 10.15
CA THR A 289 -5.13 18.64 11.23
C THR A 289 -4.11 18.47 12.33
N LYS A 290 -3.53 19.57 12.81
CA LYS A 290 -2.68 19.53 14.00
C LYS A 290 -3.51 18.95 15.14
N ALA A 291 -3.16 17.75 15.60
CA ALA A 291 -3.51 17.38 16.95
C ALA A 291 -2.91 18.46 17.84
N ASN A 292 -3.74 19.20 18.58
CA ASN A 292 -3.28 20.09 19.62
C ASN A 292 -2.46 19.25 20.61
N ASN A 293 -1.14 19.24 20.42
CA ASN A 293 -0.20 18.68 21.39
C ASN A 293 -0.18 19.60 22.62
N MET A 294 -1.19 19.48 23.48
CA MET A 294 -1.05 19.67 24.92
C MET A 294 -0.97 18.24 25.48
N VAL A 295 0.16 17.72 25.95
CA VAL A 295 0.81 17.88 27.28
C VAL A 295 1.88 16.75 27.23
N ASN A 296 3.20 16.90 27.31
CA ASN A 296 4.06 17.55 28.30
C ASN A 296 5.36 18.00 27.63
N GLN A 297 5.65 19.31 27.69
CA GLN A 297 7.02 19.73 27.97
C GLN A 297 7.20 19.67 29.48
N GLY A 298 8.08 18.79 29.95
CA GLY A 298 8.45 18.60 31.35
C GLY A 298 9.10 17.22 31.45
N GLU A 299 10.36 17.03 31.82
CA GLU A 299 11.34 17.94 32.41
C GLU A 299 12.73 17.53 31.88
N GLN A 300 13.58 18.53 31.63
CA GLN A 300 15.01 18.35 31.72
C GLN A 300 15.36 18.17 33.20
N LYS A 301 16.00 17.04 33.54
CA LYS A 301 17.03 16.96 34.58
C LYS A 301 18.14 16.04 34.09
#